data_AF-A0A7C3TQB6-F1
#
_entry.id   AF-A0A7C3TQB6-F1
#
_cell.length_a   1.000
_cell.length_b   1.000
_cell.length_c   1.000
_cell.angle_alpha   90.00
_cell.angle_beta   90.00
_cell.angle_gamma   90.00
#
_symmetry.space_group_name_H-M   'P 1'
#
loop_
_entity.id
_entity.type
_entity.pdbx_description
1 polymer ?
#
loop_
_entity_poly.entity_id
_entity_poly.type
_entity_poly.pdbx_seq_one_letter_code
_entity_poly.pdbx_strand_id
1 'polypeptide(L)'
;MSQPAYKKENLPQIYILDASAGSGKTYNLAKQYLHLLFIPSSVVSQVDSQPADIRNILAITFTNKAATEMKQRILELLKKIVLNLLEEKEKNDIL
;
A
#
# COMPACT_ATOMS: atom_id res chain seq x y z
N MET A 1 1.83 0.80 29.74
CA MET A 1 2.06 1.15 28.32
C MET A 1 0.94 0.53 27.51
N SER A 2 -0.04 1.33 27.13
CA SER A 2 -1.23 0.86 26.42
C SER A 2 -0.89 0.75 24.94
N GLN A 3 -0.95 -0.45 24.36
CA GLN A 3 -0.88 -0.64 22.91
C GLN A 3 -2.07 0.10 22.27
N PRO A 4 -1.87 0.87 21.19
CA PRO A 4 -3.00 1.48 20.50
C PRO A 4 -3.85 0.36 19.89
N ALA A 5 -5.14 0.36 20.24
CA ALA A 5 -6.12 -0.56 19.68
C ALA A 5 -6.31 -0.24 18.19
N TYR A 6 -5.68 -1.01 17.32
CA TYR A 6 -5.98 -0.97 15.89
C TYR A 6 -7.43 -1.43 15.71
N LYS A 7 -8.29 -0.49 15.32
CA LYS A 7 -9.69 -0.73 14.99
C LYS A 7 -9.70 -1.73 13.83
N LYS A 8 -10.45 -2.83 13.97
CA LYS A 8 -10.61 -3.85 12.93
C LYS A 8 -11.36 -3.21 11.76
N GLU A 9 -10.64 -2.57 10.85
CA GLU A 9 -11.22 -2.03 9.63
C GLU A 9 -11.65 -3.20 8.75
N ASN A 10 -12.94 -3.25 8.38
CA ASN A 10 -13.41 -4.20 7.38
C ASN A 10 -12.82 -3.78 6.03
N LEU A 11 -11.64 -4.30 5.72
CA LEU A 11 -11.04 -4.13 4.41
C LEU A 11 -11.98 -4.75 3.36
N PRO A 12 -12.38 -3.99 2.33
CA PRO A 12 -13.24 -4.55 1.31
C PRO A 12 -12.50 -5.68 0.61
N GLN A 13 -13.19 -6.82 0.43
CA GLN A 13 -12.63 -7.97 -0.27
C GLN A 13 -12.29 -7.65 -1.73
N ILE A 14 -12.92 -6.60 -2.28
CA ILE A 14 -12.68 -6.05 -3.62
C ILE A 14 -12.67 -4.52 -3.53
N TYR A 15 -11.60 -3.88 -4.01
CA TYR A 15 -11.49 -2.42 -4.14
C TYR A 15 -11.34 -2.04 -5.62
N ILE A 16 -12.24 -1.21 -6.13
CA ILE A 16 -12.24 -0.74 -7.53
C ILE A 16 -11.90 0.74 -7.54
N LEU A 17 -10.88 1.12 -8.31
CA LEU A 17 -10.46 2.50 -8.50
C LEU A 17 -10.63 2.89 -9.97
N ASP A 18 -11.67 3.67 -10.25
CA ASP A 18 -11.85 4.30 -11.55
C ASP A 18 -10.92 5.50 -11.69
N ALA A 19 -10.21 5.56 -12.81
CA ALA A 19 -9.19 6.59 -13.02
C ALA A 19 -9.07 6.95 -14.50
N SER A 20 -9.37 8.21 -14.83
CA SER A 20 -9.24 8.79 -16.17
C SER A 20 -7.78 9.00 -16.59
N ALA A 21 -7.52 9.36 -17.84
CA ALA A 21 -6.16 9.71 -18.28
C ALA A 21 -5.60 10.86 -17.43
N GLY A 22 -4.33 10.75 -17.01
CA GLY A 22 -3.67 11.77 -16.19
C GLY A 22 -4.07 11.82 -14.71
N SER A 23 -5.03 11.03 -14.23
CA SER A 23 -5.51 11.09 -12.83
C SER A 23 -4.62 10.36 -11.81
N GLY A 24 -3.40 9.96 -12.21
CA GLY A 24 -2.44 9.33 -11.31
C GLY A 24 -2.73 7.86 -10.93
N LYS A 25 -3.44 7.08 -11.75
CA LYS A 25 -3.80 5.67 -11.43
C LYS A 25 -2.60 4.82 -10.97
N THR A 26 -1.46 4.88 -11.67
CA THR A 26 -0.27 4.10 -11.30
C THR A 26 0.30 4.53 -9.95
N TYR A 27 0.20 5.82 -9.60
CA TYR A 27 0.61 6.31 -8.27
C TYR A 27 -0.34 5.82 -7.18
N ASN A 28 -1.65 5.85 -7.43
CA ASN A 28 -2.63 5.31 -6.49
C ASN A 28 -2.44 3.80 -6.28
N LEU A 29 -2.15 3.03 -7.33
CA LEU A 29 -1.84 1.60 -7.19
C LEU A 29 -0.56 1.35 -6.36
N ALA A 30 0.49 2.16 -6.53
CA ALA A 30 1.69 2.06 -5.71
C ALA A 30 1.41 2.37 -4.23
N LYS A 31 0.52 3.33 -3.93
CA LYS A 31 0.07 3.59 -2.56
C LYS A 31 -0.72 2.43 -1.98
N GLN A 32 -1.66 1.87 -2.74
CA GLN A 32 -2.44 0.70 -2.30
C GLN A 32 -1.55 -0.51 -2.02
N TYR A 33 -0.48 -0.69 -2.80
CA TYR A 33 0.53 -1.71 -2.51
C TYR A 33 1.17 -1.51 -1.13
N LEU A 34 1.55 -0.27 -0.80
CA LEU A 34 2.14 0.05 0.50
C LEU A 34 1.13 -0.07 1.64
N HIS A 35 -0.12 0.33 1.41
CA HIS A 35 -1.19 0.10 2.37
C HIS A 35 -1.26 -1.40 2.69
N LEU A 36 -1.38 -2.27 1.67
CA LEU A 36 -1.39 -3.72 1.86
C LEU A 36 -0.16 -4.25 2.62
N LEU A 37 1.02 -3.69 2.35
CA LEU A 37 2.27 -4.07 3.02
C LEU A 37 2.31 -3.66 4.50
N PHE A 38 1.68 -2.54 4.87
CA PHE A 38 1.69 -2.02 6.23
C PHE A 38 0.47 -2.40 7.06
N ILE A 39 -0.54 -3.07 6.48
CA ILE A 39 -1.71 -3.55 7.24
C ILE A 39 -1.22 -4.46 8.37
N PRO A 40 -1.55 -4.14 9.64
CA PRO A 40 -1.18 -4.98 10.75
C PRO A 40 -1.93 -6.31 10.67
N SER A 41 -1.24 -7.40 11.04
CA SER A 41 -1.77 -8.78 11.02
C SER A 41 -3.04 -8.97 11.87
N SER A 42 -3.39 -8.00 12.72
CA SER A 42 -4.63 -7.99 13.50
C SER A 42 -5.89 -7.69 12.67
N VAL A 43 -5.74 -7.12 11.46
CA VAL A 43 -6.85 -6.73 10.58
C VAL A 43 -7.10 -7.80 9.50
N VAL A 44 -6.06 -8.55 9.12
CA VAL A 44 -6.18 -9.69 8.20
C VAL A 44 -6.62 -10.91 9.00
N SER A 45 -7.58 -11.68 8.48
CA SER A 45 -8.13 -12.87 9.15
C SER A 45 -7.05 -13.74 9.79
N GLN A 46 -7.32 -14.18 11.03
CA GLN A 46 -6.42 -14.79 12.03
C GLN A 46 -5.66 -16.08 11.63
N VAL A 47 -5.48 -16.36 10.35
CA VAL A 47 -4.82 -17.59 9.90
C VAL A 47 -3.31 -17.50 10.08
N ASP A 48 -2.71 -16.30 9.96
CA ASP A 48 -1.27 -16.12 10.22
C ASP A 48 -1.01 -14.78 10.89
N SER A 49 -0.48 -14.79 12.12
CA SER A 49 -0.21 -13.60 12.93
C SER A 49 0.94 -12.70 12.43
N GLN A 50 1.31 -12.81 11.14
CA GLN A 50 2.42 -12.08 10.55
C GLN A 50 1.93 -10.95 9.64
N PRO A 51 2.58 -9.77 9.66
CA PRO A 51 2.31 -8.71 8.68
C PRO A 51 2.38 -9.29 7.27
N ALA A 52 1.62 -8.73 6.32
CA ALA A 52 1.68 -9.20 4.95
C ALA A 52 3.12 -9.16 4.44
N ASP A 53 3.73 -10.34 4.23
CA ASP A 53 5.03 -10.44 3.57
C ASP A 53 4.86 -9.89 2.14
N ILE A 54 5.86 -9.15 1.65
CA ILE A 54 5.91 -8.67 0.26
C ILE A 54 5.65 -9.79 -0.75
N ARG A 55 6.01 -11.04 -0.39
CA ARG A 55 5.77 -12.26 -1.18
C ARG A 55 4.30 -12.61 -1.37
N ASN A 56 3.41 -12.11 -0.50
CA ASN A 56 1.97 -12.38 -0.54
C ASN A 56 1.20 -11.33 -1.36
N ILE A 57 1.87 -10.29 -1.88
CA ILE A 57 1.25 -9.21 -2.65
C ILE A 57 1.63 -9.34 -4.13
N LEU A 58 0.64 -9.67 -4.97
CA LEU A 58 0.81 -9.74 -6.43
C LEU A 58 0.25 -8.49 -7.10
N ALA A 59 1.11 -7.71 -7.74
CA ALA A 59 0.73 -6.60 -8.61
C ALA A 59 0.91 -6.99 -10.08
N ILE A 60 -0.11 -6.78 -10.90
CA ILE A 60 -0.13 -7.14 -12.33
C ILE A 60 -0.41 -5.88 -13.16
N THR A 61 0.29 -5.74 -14.28
CA THR A 61 0.10 -4.64 -15.25
C THR A 61 0.10 -5.17 -16.68
N PHE A 62 -0.45 -4.41 -17.62
CA PHE A 62 -0.54 -4.81 -19.02
C PHE A 62 0.83 -4.94 -19.73
N THR A 63 1.86 -4.20 -19.29
CA THR A 63 3.19 -4.24 -19.91
C THR A 63 4.31 -4.34 -18.88
N ASN A 64 5.46 -4.90 -19.28
CA ASN A 64 6.66 -4.97 -18.43
C ASN A 64 7.19 -3.58 -18.04
N LYS A 65 7.04 -2.60 -18.93
CA LYS A 65 7.44 -1.22 -18.65
C LYS A 65 6.60 -0.62 -17.51
N ALA A 66 5.28 -0.78 -17.56
CA ALA A 66 4.39 -0.34 -16.50
C ALA A 66 4.68 -1.04 -15.16
N ALA A 67 4.99 -2.34 -15.18
CA ALA A 67 5.41 -3.07 -13.98
C ALA A 67 6.69 -2.49 -13.38
N THR A 68 7.67 -2.17 -14.23
CA THR A 68 8.96 -1.59 -13.81
C THR A 68 8.77 -0.19 -13.21
N GLU A 69 7.97 0.66 -13.85
CA GLU A 69 7.62 1.99 -13.36
C GLU A 69 6.89 1.92 -12.00
N MET A 70 5.93 1.01 -11.85
CA MET A 70 5.23 0.81 -10.58
C MET A 70 6.18 0.36 -9.47
N LYS A 71 7.09 -0.58 -9.76
CA LYS A 71 8.12 -1.03 -8.80
C LYS A 71 9.03 0.11 -8.35
N GLN A 72 9.53 0.92 -9.29
CA GLN A 72 10.36 2.08 -8.95
C GLN A 72 9.64 3.05 -8.03
N ARG A 73 8.35 3.32 -8.31
CA ARG A 73 7.53 4.23 -7.51
C ARG A 73 7.27 3.74 -6.09
N ILE A 74 7.05 2.43 -5.92
CA ILE A 74 6.94 1.81 -4.59
C ILE A 74 8.25 1.99 -3.80
N LEU A 75 9.40 1.72 -4.43
CA LEU A 75 10.70 1.89 -3.78
C LEU A 75 11.01 3.34 -3.41
N GLU A 76 10.64 4.29 -4.28
CA GLU A 76 10.77 5.73 -4.00
C GLU A 76 9.93 6.16 -2.79
N LEU A 77 8.68 5.71 -2.71
CA LEU A 77 7.81 5.99 -1.57
C LEU A 77 8.36 5.38 -0.28
N LEU A 78 8.83 4.12 -0.31
CA LEU A 78 9.50 3.48 0.84
C LEU A 78 10.72 4.29 1.29
N LYS A 79 11.56 4.73 0.35
CA LYS A 79 12.71 5.57 0.65
C LYS A 79 12.29 6.88 1.30
N LYS A 80 11.24 7.54 0.80
CA LYS A 80 10.70 8.77 1.40
C LYS A 80 10.17 8.53 2.82
N ILE A 81 9.51 7.40 3.09
CA ILE A 81 9.04 7.03 4.43
C ILE A 81 10.22 6.90 5.39
N VAL A 82 11.22 6.10 5.04
CA VAL A 82 12.38 5.84 5.90
C VAL A 82 13.20 7.11 6.18
N LEU A 83 13.32 7.99 5.18
CA LEU A 83 14.04 9.26 5.31
C LEU A 83 13.20 10.39 5.91
N ASN A 84 11.93 10.13 6.27
CA ASN A 84 10.96 11.12 6.75
C ASN A 84 10.82 12.33 5.81
N LEU A 85 10.81 12.07 4.50
CA LEU A 85 10.71 13.07 3.42
C LEU A 85 9.28 13.19 2.85
N LEU A 86 8.31 12.51 3.44
CA LEU A 86 6.91 12.66 3.04
C LEU A 86 6.33 13.96 3.61
N GLU A 87 5.58 14.67 2.78
CA GLU A 87 4.73 15.77 3.26
C GLU A 87 3.62 15.22 4.17
N GLU A 88 3.13 16.03 5.11
CA GLU A 88 2.07 15.62 6.05
C GLU A 88 0.80 15.12 5.32
N LYS A 89 0.48 15.71 4.16
CA LYS A 89 -0.62 15.26 3.31
C LYS A 89 -0.37 13.87 2.70
N GLU A 90 0.88 13.57 2.31
CA GLU A 90 1.24 12.26 1.77
C GLU A 90 1.30 11.19 2.86
N LYS A 91 1.69 11.55 4.09
CA LYS A 91 1.70 10.62 5.24
C LYS A 91 0.29 10.12 5.53
N ASN A 92 -0.68 11.01 5.72
CA ASN A 92 -2.06 10.63 6.05
C ASN A 92 -2.78 9.80 4.98
N ASP A 93 -2.26 9.77 3.75
CA ASP A 93 -2.84 9.03 2.63
C ASP A 93 -2.15 7.67 2.41
N ILE A 94 -1.00 7.42 3.04
CA ILE A 94 -0.19 6.19 2.90
C ILE A 94 -0.07 5.42 4.22
N LEU A 95 0.01 6.12 5.35
CA LEU A 95 0.23 5.61 6.71
C LEU A 95 -1.00 5.87 7.59
#